data_AF-A0A940FSA1-F1
#
_entry.id   AF-A0A940FSA1-F1
#
_cell.length_a   1.000
_cell.length_b   1.000
_cell.length_c   1.000
_cell.angle_alpha   90.00
_cell.angle_beta   90.00
_cell.angle_gamma   90.00
#
_symmetry.space_group_name_H-M   'P 1'
#
loop_
_entity.id
_entity.type
_entity.pdbx_description
1 polymer ?
#
loop_
_entity_poly.entity_id
_entity_poly.type
_entity_poly.pdbx_seq_one_letter_code
_entity_poly.pdbx_strand_id
1 'polypeptide(L)'
;MDQTTHWGVDRLAAGNLVAQLKLEATEDLIELVTRHFSEHRRNLVGWAAERTQSVIIEKMEAAATSLFAHRDEDWVRGFSQAEEVVFTIEPKALLDLDPSPPRSQGQILRSMVRQARQR
;
A
#
# COMPACT_ATOMS: atom_id res chain seq x y z
N MET A 1 -7.55 4.12 -8.31
CA MET A 1 -6.59 5.20 -8.65
C MET A 1 -5.66 4.71 -9.74
N ASP A 2 -5.31 5.54 -10.73
CA ASP A 2 -4.62 5.08 -11.95
C ASP A 2 -3.13 4.78 -11.68
N GLN A 3 -2.69 3.55 -11.93
CA GLN A 3 -1.30 3.09 -11.71
C GLN A 3 -0.28 3.90 -12.52
N THR A 4 -0.72 4.54 -13.61
CA THR A 4 0.07 5.43 -14.45
C THR A 4 0.55 6.66 -13.68
N THR A 5 -0.24 7.15 -12.72
CA THR A 5 0.11 8.32 -11.90
C THR A 5 1.20 8.00 -10.89
N HIS A 6 1.16 6.80 -10.31
CA HIS A 6 2.12 6.36 -9.30
C HIS A 6 3.54 6.16 -9.84
N TRP A 7 3.68 5.60 -11.05
CA TRP A 7 5.00 5.52 -11.70
C TRP A 7 5.55 6.90 -12.04
N GLY A 8 4.70 7.84 -12.49
CA GLY A 8 5.11 9.21 -12.74
C GLY A 8 5.67 9.90 -11.49
N VAL A 9 5.08 9.64 -10.32
CA VAL A 9 5.57 10.12 -9.02
C VAL A 9 6.90 9.49 -8.67
N ASP A 10 7.04 8.17 -8.79
CA ASP A 10 8.30 7.46 -8.48
C ASP A 10 9.44 7.94 -9.40
N ARG A 11 9.14 8.22 -10.68
CA ARG A 11 10.10 8.74 -11.66
C ARG A 11 10.50 10.19 -11.37
N LEU A 12 9.56 11.02 -10.94
CA LEU A 12 9.84 12.39 -10.50
C LEU A 12 10.73 12.38 -9.25
N ALA A 13 10.41 11.52 -8.27
CA ALA A 13 11.22 11.34 -7.08
C ALA A 13 12.63 10.84 -7.41
N ALA A 14 12.76 9.91 -8.36
CA ALA A 14 14.04 9.42 -8.86
C ALA A 14 14.88 10.55 -9.47
N GLY A 15 14.30 11.38 -10.34
CA GLY A 15 14.97 12.54 -10.92
C GLY A 15 15.44 13.53 -9.85
N ASN A 16 14.59 13.83 -8.87
CA ASN A 16 14.94 14.72 -7.77
C ASN A 16 16.09 14.18 -6.92
N LEU A 17 16.09 12.88 -6.60
CA LEU A 17 17.15 12.25 -5.82
C LEU A 17 18.49 12.30 -6.57
N VAL A 18 18.50 11.92 -7.85
CA VAL A 18 19.70 11.95 -8.70
C VAL A 18 20.27 13.36 -8.78
N ALA A 19 19.41 14.37 -8.96
CA ALA A 19 19.80 15.78 -8.98
C ALA A 19 20.38 16.26 -7.64
N GLN A 20 19.76 15.89 -6.51
CA GLN A 20 20.25 16.24 -5.16
C GLN A 20 21.62 15.62 -4.85
N LEU A 21 21.86 14.40 -5.34
CA LEU A 21 23.15 13.72 -5.23
C LEU A 21 24.20 14.27 -6.21
N LYS A 22 23.83 15.25 -7.06
CA LYS A 22 24.68 15.84 -8.10
C LYS A 22 25.26 14.80 -9.05
N LEU A 23 24.50 13.74 -9.29
CA LEU A 23 24.84 12.70 -10.25
C LEU A 23 24.36 13.11 -11.64
N GLU A 24 25.03 12.60 -12.66
CA GLU A 24 24.55 12.76 -14.02
C GLU A 24 23.25 11.96 -14.21
N ALA A 25 22.20 12.66 -14.63
CA ALA A 25 20.87 12.10 -14.81
C ALA A 25 20.78 11.34 -16.14
N THR A 26 21.34 10.14 -16.17
CA THR A 26 21.14 9.21 -17.28
C THR A 26 19.78 8.52 -17.16
N GLU A 27 19.16 8.20 -18.30
CA GLU A 27 17.86 7.55 -18.34
C GLU A 27 17.87 6.19 -17.61
N ASP A 28 18.93 5.41 -17.78
CA ASP A 28 19.12 4.13 -17.10
C ASP A 28 19.19 4.27 -15.57
N LEU A 29 19.85 5.33 -15.07
CA LEU A 29 19.93 5.61 -13.64
C LEU A 29 18.57 6.03 -13.09
N ILE A 30 17.85 6.90 -13.80
CA ILE A 30 16.50 7.30 -13.42
C ILE A 30 15.57 6.07 -13.36
N GLU A 31 15.62 5.19 -14.36
CA GLU A 31 14.79 3.99 -14.40
C GLU A 31 15.13 3.04 -13.24
N LEU A 32 16.42 2.82 -12.96
CA LEU A 32 16.88 1.98 -11.84
C LEU A 32 16.33 2.50 -10.49
N VAL A 33 16.47 3.80 -10.24
CA VAL A 33 16.01 4.43 -9.00
C VAL A 33 14.47 4.45 -8.93
N THR A 34 13.79 4.67 -10.05
CA THR A 34 12.32 4.62 -10.13
C THR A 34 11.80 3.24 -9.72
N ARG A 35 12.44 2.16 -10.21
CA ARG A 35 12.09 0.80 -9.82
C ARG A 35 12.32 0.58 -8.32
N HIS A 36 13.42 1.07 -7.78
CA HIS A 36 13.70 0.97 -6.34
C HIS A 36 12.62 1.71 -5.51
N PHE A 37 12.17 2.89 -5.94
CA PHE A 37 11.08 3.60 -5.26
C PHE A 37 9.74 2.86 -5.39
N SER A 38 9.44 2.30 -6.55
CA SER A 38 8.25 1.47 -6.75
C SER A 38 8.24 0.26 -5.80
N GLU A 39 9.36 -0.44 -5.68
CA GLU A 39 9.52 -1.58 -4.76
C GLU A 39 9.43 -1.13 -3.30
N HIS A 40 10.13 -0.06 -2.94
CA HIS A 40 10.09 0.48 -1.57
C HIS A 40 8.68 0.90 -1.17
N ARG A 41 7.92 1.56 -2.04
CA ARG A 41 6.53 1.94 -1.81
C ARG A 41 5.65 0.73 -1.57
N ARG A 42 5.80 -0.36 -2.34
CA ARG A 42 5.04 -1.60 -2.12
C ARG A 42 5.37 -2.25 -0.79
N ASN A 43 6.64 -2.27 -0.40
CA ASN A 43 7.07 -2.81 0.89
C ASN A 43 6.53 -1.97 2.05
N LEU A 44 6.60 -0.64 1.94
CA LEU A 44 6.10 0.28 2.95
C LEU A 44 4.57 0.19 3.11
N VAL A 45 3.84 0.05 2.00
CA VAL A 45 2.39 -0.22 2.03
C VAL A 45 2.10 -1.52 2.74
N GLY A 46 2.82 -2.60 2.42
CA GLY A 46 2.67 -3.89 3.12
C GLY A 46 2.90 -3.75 4.63
N TRP A 47 4.01 -3.12 5.02
CA TRP A 47 4.34 -2.86 6.41
C TRP A 47 3.29 -1.99 7.12
N ALA A 48 2.79 -0.93 6.47
CA ALA A 48 1.76 -0.07 7.03
C ALA A 48 0.44 -0.83 7.26
N ALA A 49 0.10 -1.74 6.34
CA ALA A 49 -1.09 -2.57 6.43
C ALA A 49 -0.98 -3.57 7.60
N GLU A 50 0.16 -4.25 7.72
CA GLU A 50 0.47 -5.13 8.85
C GLU A 50 0.43 -4.38 10.18
N ARG A 51 1.07 -3.20 10.23
CA ARG A 51 1.07 -2.37 11.45
C ARG A 51 -0.33 -1.93 11.83
N THR A 52 -1.16 -1.55 10.86
CA THR A 52 -2.55 -1.15 11.08
C THR A 52 -3.35 -2.32 11.66
N GLN A 53 -3.22 -3.52 11.08
CA GLN A 53 -3.87 -4.72 11.63
C GLN A 53 -3.46 -4.97 13.08
N SER A 54 -2.17 -4.91 13.40
CA SER A 54 -1.69 -5.11 14.77
C SER A 54 -2.25 -4.08 15.75
N VAL A 55 -2.35 -2.81 15.34
CA VAL A 55 -2.96 -1.76 16.19
C VAL A 55 -4.45 -2.05 16.43
N ILE A 56 -5.19 -2.47 15.40
CA ILE A 56 -6.61 -2.80 15.55
C ILE A 56 -6.78 -3.94 16.56
N ILE A 57 -6.02 -5.03 16.40
CA ILE A 57 -6.05 -6.18 17.31
C ILE A 57 -5.75 -5.74 18.75
N GLU A 58 -4.66 -4.99 18.96
CA GLU A 58 -4.28 -4.49 20.29
C GLU A 58 -5.40 -3.66 20.94
N LYS A 59 -6.07 -2.80 20.16
CA LYS A 59 -7.21 -2.01 20.64
C LYS A 59 -8.43 -2.86 20.95
N MET A 60 -8.69 -3.89 20.16
CA MET A 60 -9.80 -4.82 20.39
C MET A 60 -9.58 -5.65 21.65
N GLU A 61 -8.39 -6.19 21.88
CA GLU A 61 -8.06 -6.96 23.10
C GLU A 61 -8.19 -6.09 24.36
N ALA A 62 -7.69 -4.85 24.32
CA ALA A 62 -7.84 -3.89 25.41
C ALA A 62 -9.32 -3.54 25.68
N ALA A 63 -10.12 -3.38 24.62
CA ALA A 63 -11.54 -3.09 24.72
C ALA A 63 -12.33 -4.28 25.27
N ALA A 64 -12.05 -5.51 24.82
CA ALA A 64 -12.71 -6.73 25.28
C ALA A 64 -12.57 -6.89 26.80
N THR A 65 -11.36 -6.68 27.33
CA THR A 65 -11.06 -6.77 28.77
C THR A 65 -11.92 -5.82 29.62
N SER A 66 -12.25 -4.63 29.10
CA SER A 66 -13.02 -3.61 29.83
C SER A 66 -14.53 -3.69 29.58
N LEU A 67 -14.95 -4.09 28.37
CA LEU A 67 -16.34 -4.07 27.95
C LEU A 67 -17.08 -5.36 28.31
N PHE A 68 -16.42 -6.51 28.35
CA PHE A 68 -17.08 -7.80 28.56
C PHE A 68 -17.69 -7.93 29.98
N ALA A 69 -17.15 -7.20 30.95
CA ALA A 69 -17.65 -7.21 32.32
C ALA A 69 -19.05 -6.58 32.50
N HIS A 70 -19.55 -5.82 31.51
CA HIS A 70 -20.77 -4.99 31.65
C HIS A 70 -21.78 -5.19 30.51
N ARG A 71 -21.64 -6.24 29.69
CA ARG A 71 -22.43 -6.43 28.47
C ARG A 71 -23.16 -7.77 28.46
N ASP A 72 -24.26 -7.82 27.71
CA ASP A 72 -25.02 -9.03 27.50
C ASP A 72 -24.31 -10.01 26.55
N GLU A 73 -24.78 -11.26 26.55
CA GLU A 73 -24.19 -12.36 25.80
C GLU A 73 -24.24 -12.14 24.28
N ASP A 74 -25.28 -11.47 23.79
CA ASP A 74 -25.47 -11.16 22.37
C ASP A 74 -24.45 -10.11 21.90
N TRP A 75 -24.17 -9.10 22.71
CA TRP A 75 -23.13 -8.11 22.43
C TRP A 75 -21.74 -8.74 22.42
N VAL A 76 -21.43 -9.63 23.37
CA VAL A 76 -20.15 -10.35 23.42
C VAL A 76 -19.98 -11.21 22.17
N ARG A 77 -21.03 -11.93 21.76
CA ARG A 77 -21.02 -12.74 20.54
C ARG A 77 -20.79 -11.90 19.28
N GLY A 78 -21.46 -10.75 19.18
CA GLY A 78 -21.25 -9.83 18.06
C GLY A 78 -19.83 -9.25 18.02
N PHE A 79 -19.25 -8.96 19.18
CA PHE A 79 -17.85 -8.51 19.28
C PHE A 79 -16.88 -9.58 18.80
N SER A 80 -17.04 -10.83 19.24
CA SER A 80 -16.18 -11.95 18.81
C SER A 80 -16.29 -12.23 17.31
N GLN A 81 -17.47 -12.07 16.71
CA GLN A 81 -17.63 -12.20 15.26
C GLN A 81 -16.91 -11.07 14.50
N ALA A 82 -16.99 -9.83 15.00
CA ALA A 82 -16.26 -8.71 14.39
C ALA A 82 -14.73 -8.90 14.50
N GLU A 83 -14.27 -9.46 15.63
CA GLU A 83 -12.87 -9.83 15.84
C GLU A 83 -12.40 -10.88 14.84
N GLU A 84 -13.17 -11.95 14.64
CA GLU A 84 -12.87 -12.99 13.65
C GLU A 84 -12.74 -12.41 12.22
N VAL A 85 -13.61 -11.46 11.86
CA VAL A 85 -13.52 -10.77 10.57
C VAL A 85 -12.22 -9.97 10.46
N VAL A 86 -11.84 -9.21 11.49
CA VAL A 86 -10.59 -8.42 11.48
C VAL A 86 -9.35 -9.31 11.41
N PHE A 87 -9.34 -10.45 12.10
CA PHE A 87 -8.24 -11.41 12.07
C PHE A 87 -8.09 -12.13 10.73
N THR A 88 -9.20 -12.31 9.99
CA THR A 88 -9.20 -13.03 8.70
C THR A 88 -9.00 -12.12 7.49
N ILE A 89 -9.14 -10.79 7.64
CA ILE A 89 -8.81 -9.84 6.59
C ILE A 89 -7.30 -9.88 6.32
N GLU A 90 -6.93 -10.05 5.04
CA GLU A 90 -5.53 -9.88 4.63
C GLU A 90 -5.08 -8.43 4.92
N PRO A 91 -3.90 -8.20 5.52
CA PRO A 91 -3.44 -6.87 5.87
C PRO A 91 -3.55 -5.88 4.70
N LYS A 92 -3.20 -6.32 3.49
CA LYS A 92 -3.23 -5.50 2.26
C LYS A 92 -4.64 -5.04 1.88
N ALA A 93 -5.67 -5.80 2.25
CA ALA A 93 -7.07 -5.43 2.02
C ALA A 93 -7.57 -4.37 3.02
N LEU A 94 -6.91 -4.20 4.18
CA LEU A 94 -7.31 -3.17 5.16
C LEU A 94 -7.14 -1.74 4.63
N LEU A 95 -6.13 -1.51 3.80
CA LEU A 95 -5.81 -0.18 3.30
C LEU A 95 -6.40 0.10 1.90
N ASP A 96 -7.02 -0.90 1.24
CA ASP A 96 -7.44 -0.83 -0.17
C ASP A 96 -6.32 -0.30 -1.10
N LEU A 97 -5.08 -0.65 -0.78
CA LEU A 97 -3.90 -0.23 -1.54
C LEU A 97 -3.46 -1.40 -2.40
N ASP A 98 -3.85 -1.40 -3.68
CA ASP A 98 -3.37 -2.38 -4.66
C ASP A 98 -1.86 -2.18 -4.88
N PRO A 99 -1.00 -3.07 -4.33
CA PRO A 99 0.42 -2.98 -4.52
C PRO A 99 0.71 -3.69 -5.83
N SER A 100 0.30 -3.12 -6.96
CA SER A 100 0.49 -3.75 -8.27
C SER A 100 2.00 -3.86 -8.59
N PRO A 101 2.46 -4.90 -9.31
CA PRO A 101 3.86 -5.08 -9.68
C PRO A 101 4.47 -3.82 -10.32
N PRO A 102 5.77 -3.52 -10.08
CA PRO A 102 6.45 -2.46 -10.81
C PRO A 102 6.37 -2.86 -12.29
N ARG A 103 5.72 -2.01 -13.08
CA ARG A 103 5.59 -2.27 -14.51
C ARG A 103 6.91 -1.96 -15.18
N SER A 104 7.30 -2.77 -16.15
CA SER A 104 8.44 -2.42 -17.01
C SER A 104 8.09 -1.20 -17.87
N GLN A 105 9.10 -0.44 -18.29
CA GLN A 105 8.93 0.72 -19.18
C GLN A 105 8.08 0.36 -20.42
N GLY A 106 8.30 -0.83 -21.01
CA GLY A 106 7.50 -1.33 -22.12
C GLY A 106 6.03 -1.59 -21.77
N GLN A 107 5.71 -2.05 -20.55
CA GLN A 107 4.34 -2.21 -20.08
C GLN A 107 3.64 -0.85 -19.88
N ILE A 108 4.38 0.16 -19.42
CA ILE A 108 3.88 1.52 -19.20
C ILE A 108 3.64 2.22 -20.54
N LEU A 109 4.59 2.15 -21.47
CA LEU A 109 4.42 2.69 -22.83
C LEU A 109 3.19 2.06 -23.51
N ARG A 110 3.01 0.75 -23.37
CA ARG A 110 1.82 0.06 -23.90
C ARG A 110 0.53 0.49 -23.23
N SER A 111 0.51 0.77 -21.91
CA SER A 111 -0.69 1.27 -21.23
C SER A 111 -1.02 2.71 -21.65
N MET A 112 -0.01 3.57 -21.79
CA MET A 112 -0.17 4.94 -22.28
C MET A 112 -0.72 4.96 -23.71
N VAL A 113 -0.19 4.13 -24.61
CA VAL A 113 -0.71 3.99 -25.98
C VAL A 113 -2.15 3.48 -25.98
N ARG A 114 -2.49 2.52 -25.12
CA ARG A 114 -3.88 2.04 -24.97
C ARG A 114 -4.82 3.15 -24.49
N GLN A 115 -4.43 3.92 -23.47
CA GLN A 115 -5.21 5.05 -22.95
C GLN A 115 -5.38 6.16 -24.00
N ALA A 116 -4.34 6.45 -24.78
CA ALA A 116 -4.40 7.44 -25.85
C ALA A 116 -5.31 7.03 -27.01
N ARG A 117 -5.55 5.73 -27.22
CA ARG A 117 -6.50 5.20 -28.24
C ARG A 117 -7.96 5.15 -27.76
N GLN A 118 -8.19 5.25 -26.46
CA GLN A 118 -9.53 5.22 -25.85
C GLN A 118 -10.09 6.64 -25.60
N ARG A 119 -9.28 7.67 -25.84
CA ARG A 119 -9.69 9.07 -25.91
C ARG A 119 -9.92 9.48 -27.36
#